data_AF-A0AAP2FNB9-F1
#
_entry.id   AF-A0AAP2FNB9-F1
#
_cell.length_a   1.000
_cell.length_b   1.000
_cell.length_c   1.000
_cell.angle_alpha   90.00
_cell.angle_beta   90.00
_cell.angle_gamma   90.00
#
_symmetry.space_group_name_H-M   'P 1'
#
loop_
_entity.id
_entity.type
_entity.pdbx_description
1 polymer ?
#
loop_
_entity_poly.entity_id
_entity_poly.type
_entity_poly.pdbx_seq_one_letter_code
_entity_poly.pdbx_strand_id
1 'polypeptide(L)'
;MQKVTDLYPPEIAGHKLQDHFAGNTVMLELIQKLNKTSLCTFAALCDGNVVTTSGYNITADLCVNRASAVAHSLKKKYLPVTARTISTKADVGGAVKQAAFCIDESDLARLKSEPEKMMKECERNLDSQKRTNAQKEISRLYKEFGEDGILALLSNVARSNGTPPGAQPAS
;
A
#
# COMPACT_ATOMS: atom_id res chain seq x y z
N MET A 1 -13.30 13.13 -12.91
CA MET A 1 -12.44 13.09 -11.72
C MET A 1 -11.08 13.65 -12.10
N GLN A 2 -10.58 14.63 -11.34
CA GLN A 2 -9.32 15.31 -11.66
C GLN A 2 -8.11 14.46 -11.23
N LYS A 3 -6.94 14.61 -11.87
CA LYS A 3 -5.74 13.90 -11.42
C LYS A 3 -5.15 14.59 -10.19
N VAL A 4 -4.66 13.80 -9.24
CA VAL A 4 -3.96 14.29 -8.04
C VAL A 4 -2.85 15.29 -8.40
N THR A 5 -2.06 15.00 -9.42
CA THR A 5 -0.92 15.84 -9.84
C THR A 5 -1.31 17.21 -10.37
N ASP A 6 -2.56 17.39 -10.80
CA ASP A 6 -3.03 18.65 -11.37
C ASP A 6 -3.35 19.68 -10.26
N LEU A 7 -3.79 19.20 -9.08
CA LEU A 7 -4.06 20.04 -7.90
C LEU A 7 -2.91 20.06 -6.89
N TYR A 8 -2.17 18.95 -6.83
CA TYR A 8 -1.04 18.75 -5.93
C TYR A 8 0.21 18.44 -6.76
N PRO A 9 0.74 19.40 -7.54
CA PRO A 9 2.05 19.21 -8.15
C PRO A 9 3.11 19.02 -7.05
N PRO A 10 4.23 18.32 -7.33
CA PRO A 10 5.18 17.89 -6.31
C PRO A 10 5.70 19.00 -5.40
N GLU A 11 5.90 20.20 -5.93
CA GLU A 11 6.40 21.36 -5.21
C GLU A 11 5.36 21.87 -4.19
N ILE A 12 4.10 21.99 -4.61
CA ILE A 12 2.98 22.39 -3.75
C ILE A 12 2.68 21.30 -2.72
N ALA A 13 2.68 20.03 -3.14
CA ALA A 13 2.48 18.89 -2.25
C ALA A 13 3.54 18.84 -1.15
N GLY A 14 4.81 19.07 -1.52
CA GLY A 14 5.92 19.14 -0.59
C GLY A 14 5.77 20.25 0.43
N HIS A 15 5.50 21.48 -0.01
CA HIS A 15 5.28 22.62 0.91
C HIS A 15 4.09 22.38 1.83
N LYS A 16 2.94 21.96 1.29
CA LYS A 16 1.76 21.64 2.09
C LYS A 16 2.06 20.63 3.19
N LEU A 17 2.76 19.54 2.85
CA LEU A 17 3.10 18.51 3.83
C LEU A 17 4.11 19.01 4.87
N GLN A 18 5.08 19.82 4.47
CA GLN A 18 6.04 20.44 5.40
C GLN A 18 5.33 21.35 6.41
N ASP A 19 4.42 22.19 5.93
CA ASP A 19 3.62 23.08 6.78
C ASP A 19 2.67 22.29 7.68
N HIS A 20 1.99 21.29 7.12
CA HIS A 20 1.01 20.47 7.82
C HIS A 20 1.60 19.62 8.95
N PHE A 21 2.87 19.25 8.82
CA PHE A 21 3.65 18.52 9.82
C PHE A 21 4.80 19.36 10.41
N ALA A 22 4.65 20.69 10.43
CA ALA A 22 5.67 21.58 10.97
C ALA A 22 6.00 21.22 12.43
N GLY A 23 7.30 21.13 12.74
CA GLY A 23 7.79 20.72 14.07
C GLY A 23 7.81 19.21 14.30
N ASN A 24 7.35 18.39 13.36
CA ASN A 24 7.38 16.93 13.45
C ASN A 24 8.52 16.35 12.59
N THR A 25 9.71 16.23 13.19
CA THR A 25 10.93 15.80 12.50
C THR A 25 10.79 14.44 11.82
N VAL A 26 10.14 13.48 12.47
CA VAL A 26 9.90 12.12 11.94
C VAL A 26 9.11 12.17 10.64
N MET A 27 8.02 12.95 10.61
CA MET A 27 7.20 13.10 9.41
C MET A 27 7.95 13.85 8.31
N LEU A 28 8.70 14.90 8.65
CA LEU A 28 9.48 15.67 7.67
C LEU A 28 10.55 14.80 6.98
N GLU A 29 11.27 13.97 7.73
CA GLU A 29 12.22 13.02 7.14
C GLU A 29 11.55 12.00 6.23
N LEU A 30 10.35 11.53 6.61
CA LEU A 30 9.58 10.60 5.79
C LEU A 30 9.14 11.26 4.48
N ILE A 31 8.64 12.50 4.55
CA ILE A 31 8.18 13.29 3.39
C ILE A 31 9.30 13.43 2.36
N GLN A 32 10.54 13.70 2.79
CA GLN A 32 11.70 13.80 1.91
C GLN A 32 12.05 12.49 1.20
N LYS A 33 11.67 11.33 1.77
CA LYS A 33 11.94 10.00 1.21
C LYS A 33 10.83 9.51 0.29
N LEU A 34 9.75 10.27 0.08
CA LEU A 34 8.65 9.91 -0.81
C LEU A 34 9.01 10.21 -2.28
N ASN A 35 8.62 9.31 -3.19
CA ASN A 35 8.65 9.62 -4.62
C ASN A 35 7.55 10.65 -4.95
N LYS A 36 7.68 11.32 -6.11
CA LYS A 36 6.76 12.39 -6.54
C LYS A 36 5.29 11.98 -6.47
N THR A 37 4.93 10.81 -7.01
CA THR A 37 3.53 10.35 -7.01
C THR A 37 3.01 10.09 -5.60
N SER A 38 3.78 9.41 -4.76
CA SER A 38 3.43 9.15 -3.37
C SER A 38 3.32 10.45 -2.56
N LEU A 39 4.18 11.43 -2.81
CA LEU A 39 4.15 12.75 -2.18
C LEU A 39 2.84 13.48 -2.52
N CYS A 40 2.51 13.57 -3.82
CA CYS A 40 1.29 14.24 -4.28
C CYS A 40 0.03 13.56 -3.73
N THR A 41 -0.02 12.23 -3.78
CA THR A 41 -1.14 11.46 -3.25
C THR A 41 -1.25 11.60 -1.74
N PHE A 42 -0.14 11.60 -1.00
CA PHE A 42 -0.17 11.76 0.45
C PHE A 42 -0.66 13.15 0.86
N ALA A 43 -0.21 14.20 0.18
CA ALA A 43 -0.72 15.56 0.40
C ALA A 43 -2.23 15.65 0.19
N ALA A 44 -2.74 15.06 -0.90
CA ALA A 44 -4.16 15.01 -1.16
C ALA A 44 -4.94 14.25 -0.05
N LEU A 45 -4.42 13.11 0.42
CA LEU A 45 -5.03 12.33 1.50
C LEU A 45 -5.03 13.08 2.84
N CYS A 46 -3.97 13.85 3.13
CA CYS A 46 -3.89 14.70 4.34
C CYS A 46 -4.89 15.86 4.32
N ASP A 47 -5.28 16.33 3.13
CA ASP A 47 -6.36 17.32 2.98
C ASP A 47 -7.76 16.67 3.05
N GLY A 48 -7.85 15.36 3.33
CA GLY A 48 -9.11 14.61 3.48
C GLY A 48 -9.70 14.08 2.18
N ASN A 49 -9.00 14.23 1.05
CA ASN A 49 -9.50 13.75 -0.24
C ASN A 49 -9.46 12.22 -0.33
N VAL A 50 -10.45 11.66 -1.01
CA VAL A 50 -10.50 10.26 -1.41
C VAL A 50 -9.87 10.10 -2.79
N VAL A 51 -8.92 9.17 -2.90
CA VAL A 51 -8.17 8.91 -4.15
C VAL A 51 -8.49 7.53 -4.70
N THR A 52 -8.71 7.41 -6.02
CA THR A 52 -8.86 6.12 -6.71
C THR A 52 -7.96 5.99 -7.94
N THR A 53 -8.00 4.82 -8.58
CA THR A 53 -7.25 4.57 -9.82
C THR A 53 -7.90 5.33 -10.98
N SER A 54 -7.09 6.03 -11.78
CA SER A 54 -7.57 6.68 -13.01
C SER A 54 -8.28 5.68 -13.92
N GLY A 55 -9.46 6.07 -14.42
CA GLY A 55 -10.34 5.22 -15.23
C GLY A 55 -11.36 4.41 -14.42
N TYR A 56 -11.37 4.51 -13.09
CA TYR A 56 -12.43 3.92 -12.27
C TYR A 56 -13.66 4.84 -12.20
N ASN A 57 -14.84 4.25 -12.34
CA ASN A 57 -16.14 4.91 -12.27
C ASN A 57 -16.73 4.71 -10.87
N ILE A 58 -16.08 5.30 -9.87
CA ILE A 58 -16.56 5.39 -8.49
C ILE A 58 -16.54 6.82 -7.98
N THR A 59 -17.31 7.08 -6.93
CA THR A 59 -17.28 8.34 -6.19
C THR A 59 -15.96 8.47 -5.43
N ALA A 60 -15.06 9.30 -5.95
CA ALA A 60 -13.81 9.73 -5.31
C ALA A 60 -13.48 11.15 -5.80
N ASP A 61 -12.74 11.90 -4.99
CA ASP A 61 -12.43 13.30 -5.27
C ASP A 61 -11.37 13.40 -6.38
N LEU A 62 -10.34 12.54 -6.29
CA LEU A 62 -9.17 12.59 -7.15
C LEU A 62 -8.78 11.20 -7.68
N CYS A 63 -8.06 11.19 -8.80
CA CYS A 63 -7.52 9.96 -9.35
C CYS A 63 -6.01 10.00 -9.55
N VAL A 64 -5.40 8.82 -9.50
CA VAL A 64 -3.98 8.61 -9.82
C VAL A 64 -3.78 7.29 -10.55
N ASN A 65 -2.76 7.21 -11.40
CA ASN A 65 -2.41 5.96 -12.06
C ASN A 65 -1.96 4.91 -11.02
N ARG A 66 -2.55 3.71 -11.09
CA ARG A 66 -2.26 2.59 -10.17
C ARG A 66 -2.37 2.99 -8.68
N ALA A 67 -3.51 3.56 -8.27
CA ALA A 67 -3.71 4.02 -6.90
C ALA A 67 -3.43 2.95 -5.84
N SER A 68 -3.76 1.68 -6.11
CA SER A 68 -3.44 0.56 -5.22
C SER A 68 -1.93 0.41 -4.96
N ALA A 69 -1.10 0.60 -5.99
CA ALA A 69 0.35 0.52 -5.84
C ALA A 69 0.88 1.69 -5.02
N VAL A 70 0.37 2.90 -5.27
CA VAL A 70 0.74 4.10 -4.51
C VAL A 70 0.33 3.96 -3.04
N ALA A 71 -0.91 3.55 -2.77
CA ALA A 71 -1.39 3.29 -1.42
C ALA A 71 -0.57 2.20 -0.72
N HIS A 72 -0.18 1.14 -1.43
CA HIS A 72 0.70 0.12 -0.89
C HIS A 72 2.10 0.66 -0.55
N SER A 73 2.68 1.52 -1.39
CA SER A 73 3.95 2.20 -1.11
C SER A 73 3.85 3.08 0.14
N LEU A 74 2.75 3.81 0.33
CA LEU A 74 2.51 4.62 1.54
C LEU A 74 2.36 3.73 2.79
N LYS A 75 1.62 2.63 2.71
CA LYS A 75 1.50 1.64 3.80
C LYS A 75 2.84 1.02 4.19
N LYS A 76 3.72 0.76 3.22
CA LYS A 76 5.10 0.29 3.47
C LYS A 76 5.97 1.31 4.20
N LYS A 77 5.59 2.58 4.17
CA LYS A 77 6.19 3.65 4.99
C LYS A 77 5.43 3.87 6.30
N TYR A 78 4.55 2.94 6.68
CA TYR A 78 3.78 2.95 7.91
C TYR A 78 2.80 4.11 8.04
N LEU A 79 2.33 4.63 6.91
CA LEU A 79 1.28 5.65 6.88
C LEU A 79 -0.11 5.01 6.97
N PRO A 80 -1.06 5.65 7.67
CA PRO A 80 -2.38 5.09 7.97
C PRO A 80 -3.36 5.28 6.80
N VAL A 81 -3.08 4.63 5.67
CA VAL A 81 -3.95 4.68 4.49
C VAL A 81 -5.02 3.59 4.59
N THR A 82 -6.28 3.97 4.60
CA THR A 82 -7.42 3.04 4.56
C THR A 82 -7.81 2.74 3.11
N ALA A 83 -8.09 1.47 2.81
CA ALA A 83 -8.61 1.05 1.51
C ALA A 83 -10.08 0.68 1.66
N ARG A 84 -10.96 1.40 0.95
CA ARG A 84 -12.40 1.16 0.90
C ARG A 84 -12.75 0.49 -0.42
N THR A 85 -13.60 -0.53 -0.36
CA THR A 85 -14.10 -1.21 -1.56
C THR A 85 -15.48 -0.68 -1.88
N ILE A 86 -15.65 -0.14 -3.08
CA ILE A 86 -16.92 0.41 -3.57
C ILE A 86 -17.43 -0.52 -4.68
N SER A 87 -18.64 -1.04 -4.50
CA SER A 87 -19.34 -1.77 -5.57
C SER A 87 -19.90 -0.78 -6.59
N THR A 88 -19.59 -0.99 -7.85
CA THR A 88 -20.02 -0.18 -8.98
C THR A 88 -20.49 -1.08 -10.13
N LYS A 89 -21.26 -0.55 -11.08
CA LYS A 89 -21.71 -1.29 -12.25
C LYS A 89 -20.64 -1.20 -13.34
N ALA A 90 -20.30 -2.35 -13.93
CA ALA A 90 -19.43 -2.38 -15.10
C ALA A 90 -20.17 -1.91 -16.36
N ASP A 91 -19.43 -1.31 -17.29
CA ASP A 91 -19.95 -0.86 -18.58
C ASP A 91 -20.49 -2.03 -19.44
N VAL A 92 -19.99 -3.25 -19.20
CA VAL A 92 -20.40 -4.48 -19.89
C VAL A 92 -21.46 -5.30 -19.13
N GLY A 93 -22.04 -4.72 -18.07
CA GLY A 93 -22.96 -5.42 -17.17
C GLY A 93 -22.25 -6.19 -16.05
N GLY A 94 -22.92 -6.29 -14.89
CA GLY A 94 -22.36 -6.91 -13.67
C GLY A 94 -21.83 -5.90 -12.64
N ALA A 95 -21.69 -6.35 -11.39
CA ALA A 95 -21.14 -5.56 -10.31
C ALA A 95 -19.62 -5.78 -10.20
N VAL A 96 -18.84 -4.70 -10.26
CA VAL A 96 -17.39 -4.71 -10.08
C VAL A 96 -17.03 -3.97 -8.80
N LYS A 97 -16.05 -4.51 -8.08
CA LYS A 97 -15.50 -3.90 -6.88
C LYS A 97 -14.28 -3.06 -7.25
N GLN A 98 -14.38 -1.75 -7.02
CA GLN A 98 -13.28 -0.81 -7.25
C GLN A 98 -12.79 -0.24 -5.91
N ALA A 99 -11.49 0.04 -5.83
CA ALA A 99 -10.86 0.49 -4.59
C ALA A 99 -10.74 2.01 -4.54
N ALA A 100 -11.09 2.59 -3.41
CA ALA A 100 -10.85 3.98 -3.05
C ALA A 100 -9.94 4.03 -1.82
N PHE A 101 -9.12 5.06 -1.70
CA PHE A 101 -8.13 5.20 -0.63
C PHE A 101 -8.30 6.55 0.05
N CYS A 102 -8.27 6.56 1.37
CA CYS A 102 -8.40 7.76 2.21
C CYS A 102 -7.55 7.62 3.47
N ILE A 103 -7.33 8.71 4.20
CA ILE A 103 -6.87 8.68 5.58
C ILE A 103 -8.04 9.18 6.43
N ASP A 104 -8.42 8.41 7.45
CA ASP A 104 -9.50 8.80 8.34
C ASP A 104 -9.04 9.99 9.22
N GLU A 105 -9.93 10.93 9.49
CA GLU A 105 -9.60 12.17 10.20
C GLU A 105 -8.99 11.91 11.59
N SER A 106 -9.49 10.90 12.30
CA SER A 106 -8.94 10.44 13.58
C SER A 106 -7.50 9.96 13.45
N ASP A 107 -7.19 9.23 12.38
CA ASP A 107 -5.85 8.69 12.14
C ASP A 107 -4.89 9.80 11.72
N LEU A 108 -5.36 10.79 10.96
CA LEU A 108 -4.58 11.97 10.62
C LEU A 108 -4.25 12.81 11.86
N ALA A 109 -5.22 13.02 12.75
CA ALA A 109 -5.01 13.73 14.01
C ALA A 109 -3.96 13.02 14.89
N ARG A 110 -4.05 11.69 14.99
CA ARG A 110 -3.05 10.87 15.70
C ARG A 110 -1.67 10.90 15.05
N LEU A 111 -1.61 10.88 13.72
CA LEU A 111 -0.35 10.99 12.98
C LEU A 111 0.35 12.32 13.23
N LYS A 112 -0.41 13.41 13.48
CA LYS A 112 0.15 14.70 13.89
C LYS A 112 0.63 14.71 15.34
N SER A 113 -0.18 14.21 16.27
CA SER A 113 0.11 14.31 17.70
C SER A 113 1.16 13.31 18.18
N GLU A 114 1.10 12.07 17.70
CA GLU A 114 1.95 10.95 18.12
C GLU A 114 2.39 10.12 16.89
N PRO A 115 3.17 10.69 15.95
CA PRO A 115 3.56 10.04 14.69
C PRO A 115 4.21 8.67 14.89
N GLU A 116 5.18 8.57 15.81
CA GLU A 116 5.94 7.34 16.05
C GLU A 116 5.05 6.20 16.54
N LYS A 117 4.14 6.51 17.47
CA LYS A 117 3.21 5.54 18.04
C LYS A 117 2.23 5.05 16.97
N MET A 118 1.69 5.96 16.16
CA MET A 118 0.80 5.62 15.05
C MET A 118 1.51 4.77 13.99
N MET A 119 2.72 5.16 13.60
CA MET A 119 3.52 4.42 12.61
C MET A 119 3.88 3.02 13.12
N LYS A 120 4.27 2.88 14.39
CA LYS A 120 4.57 1.58 15.01
C LYS A 120 3.33 0.67 15.08
N GLU A 121 2.15 1.25 15.31
CA GLU A 121 0.89 0.50 15.22
C GLU A 121 0.60 0.06 13.78
N CYS A 122 0.79 0.94 12.80
CA CYS A 122 0.65 0.61 11.38
C CYS A 122 1.61 -0.49 10.94
N GLU A 123 2.86 -0.47 11.41
CA GLU A 123 3.87 -1.51 11.19
C GLU A 123 3.40 -2.86 11.74
N ARG A 124 2.99 -2.90 13.02
CA ARG A 124 2.46 -4.12 13.65
C ARG A 124 1.26 -4.69 12.90
N ASN A 125 0.34 -3.83 12.47
CA ASN A 125 -0.85 -4.24 11.73
C ASN A 125 -0.47 -4.81 10.36
N LEU A 126 0.48 -4.18 9.67
CA LEU A 126 0.99 -4.67 8.39
C LEU A 126 1.64 -6.05 8.53
N ASP A 127 2.45 -6.27 9.57
CA ASP A 127 3.12 -7.54 9.80
C ASP A 127 2.16 -8.65 10.24
N SER A 128 1.17 -8.31 11.08
CA SER A 128 0.06 -9.22 11.41
C SER A 128 -0.70 -9.66 10.16
N GLN A 129 -0.96 -8.72 9.25
CA GLN A 129 -1.63 -9.01 7.99
C GLN A 129 -0.79 -9.92 7.09
N LYS A 130 0.53 -9.69 6.99
CA LYS A 130 1.44 -10.57 6.22
C LYS A 130 1.42 -12.00 6.77
N ARG A 131 1.51 -12.16 8.09
CA ARG A 131 1.44 -13.49 8.75
C ARG A 131 0.10 -14.17 8.47
N THR A 132 -1.00 -13.45 8.61
CA THR A 132 -2.34 -13.95 8.32
C THR A 132 -2.49 -14.40 6.86
N ASN A 133 -1.95 -13.61 5.92
CA ASN A 133 -1.98 -13.96 4.50
C ASN A 133 -1.14 -15.21 4.21
N ALA A 134 0.08 -15.29 4.75
CA ALA A 134 0.92 -16.47 4.61
C ALA A 134 0.24 -17.72 5.21
N GLN A 135 -0.43 -17.59 6.36
CA GLN A 135 -1.19 -18.69 6.95
C GLN A 135 -2.34 -19.15 6.06
N LYS A 136 -3.05 -18.22 5.39
CA LYS A 136 -4.10 -18.57 4.42
C LYS A 136 -3.54 -19.31 3.21
N GLU A 137 -2.36 -18.89 2.72
CA GLU A 137 -1.68 -19.57 1.62
C GLU A 137 -1.24 -20.98 2.01
N ILE A 138 -0.63 -21.14 3.19
CA ILE A 138 -0.29 -22.46 3.74
C ILE A 138 -1.56 -23.33 3.87
N SER A 139 -2.65 -22.77 4.39
CA SER A 139 -3.92 -23.50 4.53
C SER A 139 -4.48 -23.94 3.17
N ARG A 140 -4.30 -23.13 2.12
CA ARG A 140 -4.70 -23.48 0.76
C ARG A 140 -3.84 -24.61 0.20
N LEU A 141 -2.51 -24.50 0.33
CA LEU A 141 -1.58 -25.55 -0.09
C LEU A 141 -1.87 -26.87 0.64
N TYR A 142 -2.21 -26.81 1.93
CA TYR A 142 -2.49 -28.01 2.72
C TYR A 142 -3.75 -28.73 2.22
N LYS A 143 -4.78 -27.96 1.84
CA LYS A 143 -5.99 -28.53 1.23
C LYS A 143 -5.74 -29.16 -0.14
N GLU A 144 -4.77 -28.65 -0.89
CA GLU A 144 -4.50 -29.09 -2.27
C GLU A 144 -3.55 -30.28 -2.35
N PHE A 145 -2.53 -30.33 -1.49
CA PHE A 145 -1.45 -31.31 -1.57
C PHE A 145 -1.33 -32.22 -0.34
N GLY A 146 -2.07 -31.94 0.74
CA GLY A 146 -1.86 -32.59 2.04
C GLY A 146 -0.50 -32.25 2.66
N GLU A 147 -0.22 -32.83 3.82
CA GLU A 147 1.01 -32.59 4.58
C GLU A 147 2.26 -33.08 3.82
N ASP A 148 2.23 -34.32 3.34
CA ASP A 148 3.35 -34.94 2.62
C ASP A 148 3.70 -34.19 1.33
N GLY A 149 2.68 -33.71 0.60
CA GLY A 149 2.88 -32.94 -0.62
C GLY A 149 3.51 -31.57 -0.36
N ILE A 150 3.15 -30.90 0.75
CA ILE A 150 3.83 -29.67 1.17
C ILE A 150 5.29 -29.95 1.54
N LEU A 151 5.58 -31.02 2.28
CA LEU A 151 6.95 -31.37 2.67
C LEU A 151 7.84 -31.68 1.45
N ALA A 152 7.29 -32.35 0.44
CA ALA A 152 7.96 -32.56 -0.84
C ALA A 152 8.24 -31.24 -1.58
N LEU A 153 7.26 -30.32 -1.62
CA LEU A 153 7.42 -28.98 -2.21
C LEU A 153 8.52 -28.17 -1.48
N LEU A 154 8.52 -28.16 -0.15
CA LEU A 154 9.54 -27.50 0.66
C LEU A 154 10.93 -28.05 0.38
N SER A 155 11.06 -29.37 0.26
CA SER A 155 12.33 -30.05 -0.07
C SER A 155 12.85 -29.66 -1.46
N ASN A 156 11.96 -29.52 -2.45
CA ASN A 156 12.31 -29.10 -3.81
C ASN A 156 12.72 -27.63 -3.87
N VAL A 157 12.04 -26.75 -3.13
CA VAL A 157 12.40 -25.33 -3.03
C VAL A 157 13.75 -25.18 -2.34
N ALA A 158 14.01 -25.93 -1.26
CA ALA A 158 15.29 -25.91 -0.57
C ALA A 158 16.46 -26.33 -1.49
N ARG A 159 16.27 -27.36 -2.33
CA ARG A 159 17.27 -27.76 -3.34
C ARG A 159 17.48 -26.70 -4.43
N SER A 160 16.41 -26.04 -4.85
CA SER A 160 16.46 -25.01 -5.89
C SER A 160 17.15 -23.72 -5.42
N ASN A 161 16.98 -23.35 -4.16
CA ASN A 161 17.64 -22.18 -3.56
C ASN A 161 19.06 -22.46 -3.04
N GLY A 162 19.46 -23.74 -2.92
CA GLY A 162 20.78 -24.16 -2.47
C GLY A 162 21.83 -24.30 -3.58
N THR A 163 21.45 -24.11 -4.86
CA THR A 163 22.37 -24.25 -6.00
C THR A 163 22.72 -22.85 -6.53
N PRO A 164 23.95 -22.34 -6.38
CA PRO A 164 24.38 -21.15 -7.11
C PRO A 164 24.31 -21.45 -8.63
N PRO A 165 23.88 -20.49 -9.47
CA PRO A 165 23.91 -20.68 -10.91
C PRO A 165 25.36 -20.59 -11.38
N GLY A 166 26.04 -21.73 -11.50
CA GLY A 166 27.39 -21.79 -12.07
C GLY A 166 28.27 -22.90 -11.54
N ALA A 167 27.93 -24.15 -11.85
CA ALA A 167 28.92 -25.23 -11.88
C ALA A 167 28.55 -26.18 -13.03
N GLN A 168 28.90 -25.77 -14.25
CA GLN A 168 29.04 -26.74 -15.33
C GLN A 168 30.25 -27.63 -15.01
N PRO A 169 30.14 -28.96 -15.08
CA PRO A 169 31.31 -29.82 -15.03
C PRO A 169 32.09 -29.67 -16.34
N ALA A 170 33.34 -29.21 -16.24
CA ALA A 170 34.29 -29.30 -17.35
C ALA A 170 34.65 -30.78 -17.56
N SER A 171 34.62 -31.19 -18.83
CA SER A 171 34.97 -32.51 -19.34
C SER A 171 36.42 -32.89 -19.09
#